data_AF-A0A231VP31-F1
#
_entry.id   AF-A0A231VP31-F1
#
_cell.length_a   1.000
_cell.length_b   1.000
_cell.length_c   1.000
_cell.angle_alpha   90.00
_cell.angle_beta   90.00
_cell.angle_gamma   90.00
#
_symmetry.space_group_name_H-M   'P 1'
#
loop_
_entity.id
_entity.type
_entity.pdbx_description
1 polymer ?
#
loop_
_entity_poly.entity_id
_entity_poly.type
_entity_poly.pdbx_seq_one_letter_code
_entity_poly.pdbx_strand_id
1 'polypeptide(L)' 'IDYLPKILDEIPNAILMIVGDGPAKDDLMSQVHALQLDDHVIFTGEVENDHVNAFYRACDVFVSTSKSESQGLT' A
#
# COMPACT_ATOMS: atom_id res chain seq x y z
N ILE A 1 -4.08 -2.59 -5.66
CA ILE A 1 -5.28 -2.93 -4.85
C ILE A 1 -6.08 -4.03 -5.52
N ASP A 2 -6.44 -3.91 -6.80
CA ASP A 2 -7.30 -4.90 -7.51
C ASP A 2 -6.81 -6.35 -7.49
N TYR A 3 -5.51 -6.59 -7.30
CA TYR A 3 -4.94 -7.93 -7.23
C TYR A 3 -4.90 -8.51 -5.81
N LEU A 4 -5.13 -7.69 -4.77
CA LEU A 4 -5.11 -8.14 -3.37
C LEU A 4 -6.09 -9.30 -3.10
N PRO A 5 -7.32 -9.35 -3.64
CA PRO A 5 -8.21 -10.50 -3.45
C PRO A 5 -7.58 -11.83 -3.86
N LYS A 6 -6.85 -11.85 -4.99
CA LYS A 6 -6.15 -13.06 -5.46
C LYS A 6 -5.00 -13.46 -4.56
N ILE A 7 -4.34 -12.48 -3.93
CA ILE A 7 -3.28 -12.74 -2.94
C ILE A 7 -3.92 -13.34 -1.69
N LEU A 8 -5.08 -12.85 -1.26
CA LEU A 8 -5.79 -13.37 -0.08
C LEU A 8 -6.28 -14.82 -0.27
N ASP A 9 -6.52 -15.26 -1.49
CA ASP A 9 -6.81 -16.67 -1.79
C ASP A 9 -5.64 -17.60 -1.41
N GLU A 10 -4.40 -17.12 -1.50
CA GLU A 10 -3.18 -17.89 -1.19
C GLU A 10 -2.59 -17.56 0.19
N ILE A 11 -2.69 -16.29 0.61
CA ILE A 11 -2.15 -15.74 1.86
C ILE A 11 -3.26 -14.95 2.57
N PRO A 12 -4.17 -15.63 3.30
CA PRO A 12 -5.37 -15.01 3.86
C PRO A 12 -5.10 -13.92 4.91
N ASN A 13 -3.91 -13.89 5.49
CA ASN A 13 -3.48 -12.91 6.48
C ASN A 13 -2.59 -11.80 5.90
N ALA A 14 -2.51 -11.68 4.56
CA ALA A 14 -1.75 -10.62 3.93
C ALA A 14 -2.36 -9.24 4.25
N ILE A 15 -1.49 -8.27 4.49
CA ILE A 15 -1.84 -6.86 4.73
C ILE A 15 -1.14 -6.00 3.68
N LEU A 16 -1.90 -5.15 3.00
CA LEU A 16 -1.36 -4.12 2.13
C LEU A 16 -1.22 -2.82 2.92
N MET A 17 0.00 -2.34 3.08
CA MET A 17 0.26 -1.04 3.72
C MET A 17 0.52 0.02 2.66
N ILE A 18 -0.26 1.10 2.68
CA ILE A 18 -0.12 2.26 1.80
C ILE A 18 0.44 3.41 2.65
N VAL A 19 1.68 3.78 2.36
CA VAL A 19 2.43 4.79 3.11
C VAL A 19 2.37 6.15 2.41
N GLY A 20 1.91 7.18 3.13
CA GLY A 20 1.81 8.56 2.65
C GLY A 20 0.39 9.01 2.29
N ASP A 21 0.20 10.33 2.26
CA ASP A 21 -1.07 11.00 1.92
C ASP A 21 -1.03 11.59 0.50
N GLY A 22 -0.68 10.74 -0.46
CA GLY A 22 -0.71 11.12 -1.87
C GLY A 22 -2.10 11.57 -2.34
N PRO A 23 -2.20 12.31 -3.45
CA PRO A 23 -3.45 12.88 -3.94
C PRO A 23 -4.53 11.83 -4.27
N ALA A 24 -4.15 10.58 -4.48
CA ALA A 24 -5.06 9.47 -4.78
C ALA A 24 -5.65 8.81 -3.53
N LYS A 25 -5.32 9.26 -2.31
CA LYS A 25 -5.72 8.59 -1.05
C LYS A 25 -7.22 8.31 -0.97
N ASP A 26 -8.06 9.33 -1.19
CA ASP A 26 -9.51 9.20 -1.05
C ASP A 26 -10.11 8.25 -2.09
N ASP A 27 -9.58 8.28 -3.31
CA ASP A 27 -9.98 7.35 -4.38
C ASP A 27 -9.59 5.90 -4.02
N LEU A 28 -8.39 5.70 -3.47
CA LEU A 28 -7.91 4.38 -3.05
C LEU A 28 -8.72 3.86 -1.85
N MET A 29 -9.04 4.70 -0.87
CA MET A 29 -9.91 4.32 0.25
C MET A 29 -11.30 3.92 -0.23
N SER A 30 -11.88 4.69 -1.16
CA SER A 30 -13.17 4.35 -1.78
C SER A 30 -13.12 3.02 -2.53
N GLN A 31 -12.02 2.74 -3.24
CA GLN A 31 -11.80 1.48 -3.94
C GLN A 31 -11.66 0.30 -2.98
N VAL A 32 -10.91 0.45 -1.88
CA VAL A 32 -10.76 -0.58 -0.83
C VAL A 32 -12.13 -0.92 -0.24
N HIS A 33 -12.92 0.09 0.09
CA HIS A 33 -14.24 -0.11 0.65
C HIS A 33 -15.20 -0.81 -0.34
N ALA A 34 -15.20 -0.37 -1.60
CA ALA A 34 -16.01 -0.99 -2.65
C ALA A 34 -15.64 -2.46 -2.90
N LEU A 35 -14.39 -2.83 -2.68
CA LEU A 35 -13.89 -4.20 -2.78
C LEU A 35 -13.99 -5.00 -1.47
N GLN A 36 -14.49 -4.38 -0.38
CA GLN A 36 -14.60 -4.98 0.96
C GLN A 36 -13.24 -5.46 1.50
N LEU A 37 -12.18 -4.69 1.26
CA LEU A 37 -10.80 -5.01 1.67
C LEU A 37 -10.34 -4.21 2.89
N ASP A 38 -11.25 -3.53 3.60
CA ASP A 38 -10.93 -2.62 4.70
C ASP A 38 -10.06 -3.27 5.79
N ASP A 39 -10.29 -4.55 6.10
CA ASP A 39 -9.53 -5.31 7.12
C ASP A 39 -8.13 -5.73 6.65
N HIS A 40 -7.82 -5.58 5.36
CA HIS A 40 -6.57 -6.01 4.74
C HIS A 40 -5.72 -4.84 4.22
N VAL A 41 -6.17 -3.59 4.39
CA VAL A 41 -5.43 -2.42 3.92
C VAL A 41 -5.23 -1.41 5.04
N ILE A 42 -3.97 -1.02 5.27
CA ILE A 42 -3.60 0.00 6.24
C ILE A 42 -3.14 1.25 5.48
N PHE A 43 -3.85 2.36 5.68
CA PHE A 43 -3.41 3.69 5.26
C PHE A 43 -2.69 4.36 6.43
N THR A 44 -1.39 4.60 6.31
CA THR A 44 -0.60 5.09 7.46
C THR A 44 -0.74 6.59 7.69
N GLY A 45 -1.24 7.33 6.69
CA GLY A 45 -1.15 8.78 6.68
C GLY A 45 0.17 9.29 6.12
N GLU A 46 0.36 10.60 6.16
CA GLU A 46 1.66 11.24 5.97
C GLU A 46 2.70 10.68 6.97
N VAL A 47 3.89 10.37 6.46
CA VAL A 47 5.00 9.82 7.24
C VAL A 47 6.23 10.68 7.02
N GLU A 48 6.86 11.10 8.11
CA GLU A 48 8.14 11.82 8.04
C GLU A 48 9.22 10.94 7.40
N ASN A 49 10.06 11.52 6.54
CA ASN A 49 11.08 10.79 5.78
C ASN A 49 11.98 9.91 6.65
N ASP A 50 12.32 10.36 7.86
CA ASP A 50 13.17 9.62 8.81
C ASP A 50 12.53 8.29 9.27
N HIS A 51 11.19 8.18 9.19
CA HIS A 51 10.44 6.99 9.58
C HIS A 51 10.16 6.04 8.41
N VAL A 52 10.38 6.44 7.16
CA VAL A 52 10.13 5.60 5.97
C VAL A 52 10.94 4.29 6.03
N ASN A 53 12.17 4.35 6.54
CA ASN A 53 13.02 3.17 6.75
C ASN A 53 12.39 2.11 7.67
N ALA A 54 11.57 2.52 8.65
CA ALA A 54 10.89 1.59 9.53
C ALA A 54 9.83 0.78 8.78
N PHE A 55 9.11 1.41 7.83
CA PHE A 55 8.12 0.74 6.98
C PHE A 55 8.77 -0.28 6.05
N TYR A 56 9.90 0.07 5.42
CA TYR A 56 10.66 -0.90 4.62
C TYR A 56 11.09 -2.13 5.42
N ARG A 57 11.46 -1.95 6.69
CA ARG A 57 11.87 -3.05 7.58
C ARG A 57 10.71 -3.87 8.13
N ALA A 58 9.51 -3.29 8.18
CA ALA A 58 8.31 -3.96 8.69
C ALA A 58 7.64 -4.86 7.64
N CYS A 59 7.93 -4.65 6.35
CA CYS A 59 7.29 -5.37 5.26
C CYS A 59 8.12 -6.58 4.80
N ASP A 60 7.46 -7.69 4.51
CA ASP A 60 8.08 -8.85 3.85
C ASP A 60 8.44 -8.56 2.39
N VAL A 61 7.66 -7.69 1.73
CA VAL A 61 7.78 -7.33 0.31
C VAL A 61 7.48 -5.85 0.11
N PHE A 62 8.24 -5.21 -0.79
CA PHE A 62 7.96 -3.86 -1.28
C PHE A 62 7.51 -3.90 -2.75
N VAL A 63 6.54 -3.07 -3.12
CA VAL A 63 5.98 -3.02 -4.47
C VAL A 63 6.02 -1.58 -5.00
N SER A 64 6.75 -1.36 -6.09
CA SER A 64 6.67 -0.12 -6.88
C SER A 64 5.75 -0.33 -8.08
N THR A 65 4.66 0.44 -8.15
CA THR A 65 3.65 0.35 -9.23
C THR A 65 3.80 1.45 -10.29
N SER A 66 4.90 2.21 -10.27
CA SER A 66 5.14 3.28 -11.24
C SER A 66 5.34 2.72 -12.64
N LYS A 67 4.61 3.23 -13.64
CA LYS A 67 4.79 2.86 -15.06
C LYS A 67 6.01 3.52 -15.71
N SER A 68 6.52 4.59 -15.10
CA SER A 68 7.73 5.29 -15.51
C SER A 68 8.37 5.94 -14.29
N GLU A 69 9.61 5.57 -13.98
CA GLU A 69 10.49 6.28 -13.05
C GLU A 69 11.37 7.25 -13.84
N SER A 70 11.30 8.55 -13.53
CA SER A 70 12.19 9.58 -14.11
C SER A 70 13.56 9.59 -13.41
N GLN A 71 13.57 9.26 -12.12
CA GLN A 71 14.76 9.05 -11.28
C GLN A 71 14.38 7.99 -10.24
N GLY A 72 15.10 6.87 -10.20
CA GLY A 72 14.92 5.83 -9.20
C GLY A 72 15.43 6.31 -7.85
N LEU A 73 14.55 6.89 -7.05
CA LEU A 73 14.75 7.27 -5.66
C LEU A 73 13.58 6.69 -4.86
N THR A 74 13.50 5.36 -4.84
CA THR A 74 12.75 4.62 -3.82
C THR A 74 13.72 4.03 -2.82
#